data_AF-A0A348UWF4-F1
#
_entry.id   AF-A0A348UWF4-F1
#
_cell.length_a   1.000
_cell.length_b   1.000
_cell.length_c   1.000
_cell.angle_alpha   90.00
_cell.angle_beta   90.00
_cell.angle_gamma   90.00
#
_symmetry.space_group_name_H-M   'P 1'
#
loop_
_entity.id
_entity.type
_entity.pdbx_description
1 polymer ?
#
loop_
_entity_poly.entity_id
_entity_poly.type
_entity_poly.pdbx_seq_one_letter_code
_entity_poly.pdbx_strand_id
1 'polypeptide(L)'
;MERGFVKLWRKSIDSGMLKNHKLWAFWCWCLIKATHKERTAFIGAQQEGLLPGEFIFGRKAASEETGISEQSIRTLIKILKKSKNLTIKSTNKYSIISIVNWDIYQPQEEKSTSKSTTIQPASNQQVTTDKNVRIKEKNIYTSDFEIFWEVYPNKSCGKSNAFKDWNKLNGSKPETSVLVDAVKKQTQSAAWQKENGQFIPMATTWLNQKRWDAVLDQQKTPAQQTQQAPIYKEFKN
;
A
#
# COMPACT_ATOMS: atom_id res chain seq x y z
N MET A 1 21.15 -23.89 -14.36
CA MET A 1 20.03 -23.03 -14.79
C MET A 1 20.04 -21.78 -13.94
N GLU A 2 20.28 -20.62 -14.53
CA GLU A 2 20.19 -19.33 -13.83
C GLU A 2 18.72 -19.02 -13.53
N ARG A 3 18.32 -19.16 -12.26
CA ARG A 3 16.94 -18.89 -11.80
C ARG A 3 16.75 -17.44 -11.33
N GLY A 4 17.67 -16.55 -11.71
CA GLY A 4 17.71 -15.17 -11.24
C GLY A 4 18.18 -15.03 -9.80
N PHE A 5 17.97 -13.84 -9.25
CA PHE A 5 18.31 -13.50 -7.86
C PHE A 5 17.15 -12.77 -7.21
N VAL A 6 17.11 -12.81 -5.88
CA VAL A 6 16.11 -12.11 -5.06
C VAL A 6 16.83 -11.05 -4.25
N LYS A 7 16.46 -9.78 -4.45
CA LYS A 7 16.93 -8.67 -3.59
C LYS A 7 16.32 -8.80 -2.18
N LEU A 8 17.17 -8.72 -1.15
CA LEU A 8 16.76 -8.72 0.27
C LEU A 8 16.88 -7.32 0.86
N TRP A 9 15.87 -6.87 1.61
CA TRP A 9 15.88 -5.54 2.20
C TRP A 9 16.59 -5.51 3.57
N ARG A 10 17.50 -4.57 3.76
CA ARG A 10 18.28 -4.42 5.00
C ARG A 10 17.43 -4.15 6.23
N LYS A 11 16.23 -3.57 6.08
CA LYS A 11 15.29 -3.34 7.19
C LYS A 11 14.88 -4.63 7.93
N SER A 12 15.04 -5.79 7.29
CA SER A 12 14.88 -7.08 7.97
C SER A 12 15.82 -7.23 9.19
N ILE A 13 16.98 -6.58 9.17
CA ILE A 13 17.90 -6.49 10.32
C ILE A 13 17.22 -5.74 11.48
N ASP A 14 16.67 -4.56 11.20
CA ASP A 14 16.05 -3.68 12.21
C ASP A 14 14.78 -4.29 12.82
N SER A 15 14.02 -5.05 12.04
CA SER A 15 12.79 -5.72 12.49
C SER A 15 13.01 -6.81 13.55
N GLY A 16 14.26 -7.17 13.85
CA GLY A 16 14.59 -8.28 14.74
C GLY A 16 14.30 -9.66 14.16
N MET A 17 13.92 -9.75 12.88
CA MET A 17 13.58 -11.00 12.20
C MET A 17 14.74 -12.00 12.21
N LEU A 18 15.98 -11.50 12.08
CA LEU A 18 17.20 -12.32 12.08
C LEU A 18 17.45 -13.02 13.42
N LYS A 19 16.92 -12.49 14.55
CA LYS A 19 17.04 -13.15 15.86
C LYS A 19 16.26 -14.47 15.89
N ASN A 20 15.18 -14.56 15.11
CA ASN A 20 14.44 -15.81 14.93
C ASN A 20 14.85 -16.46 13.61
N HIS A 21 15.86 -17.34 13.68
CA HIS A 21 16.43 -18.00 12.52
C HIS A 21 15.39 -18.76 11.67
N LYS A 22 14.37 -19.37 12.29
CA LYS A 22 13.27 -20.05 11.57
C LYS A 22 12.40 -19.07 10.80
N LEU A 23 12.08 -17.92 11.41
CA LEU A 23 11.31 -16.85 10.77
C LEU A 23 12.06 -16.27 9.57
N TRP A 24 13.36 -16.02 9.73
CA TRP A 24 14.21 -15.52 8.65
C TRP A 24 14.34 -16.53 7.50
N ALA A 25 14.63 -17.79 7.81
CA ALA A 25 14.74 -18.85 6.81
C ALA A 25 13.42 -19.02 6.04
N PHE A 26 12.28 -19.04 6.74
CA PHE A 26 10.97 -19.14 6.11
C PHE A 26 10.64 -17.91 5.25
N TRP A 27 11.01 -16.71 5.71
CA TRP A 27 10.82 -15.48 4.93
C TRP A 27 11.63 -15.48 3.63
N CYS A 28 12.92 -15.87 3.68
CA CYS A 28 13.75 -16.04 2.50
C CYS A 28 13.14 -17.07 1.54
N TRP A 29 12.66 -18.20 2.05
CA TRP A 29 11.99 -19.21 1.23
C TRP A 29 10.74 -18.64 0.54
N CYS A 30 9.92 -17.84 1.23
CA CYS A 30 8.78 -17.17 0.59
C CYS A 30 9.22 -16.26 -0.56
N LEU A 31 10.26 -15.44 -0.36
CA LEU A 31 10.76 -14.54 -1.39
C LEU A 31 11.30 -15.28 -2.63
N ILE A 32 11.91 -16.45 -2.44
CA ILE A 32 12.41 -17.31 -3.51
C ILE A 32 11.26 -18.02 -4.25
N LYS A 33 10.19 -18.40 -3.55
CA LYS A 33 9.02 -19.06 -4.14
C LYS A 33 8.12 -18.13 -4.94
N ALA A 34 8.09 -16.85 -4.59
CA ALA A 34 7.29 -15.85 -5.27
C ALA A 34 7.68 -15.70 -6.74
N THR A 35 6.68 -15.43 -7.58
CA THR A 35 6.86 -15.30 -9.02
C THR A 35 7.44 -13.93 -9.37
N HIS A 36 8.37 -13.88 -10.32
CA HIS A 36 8.96 -12.62 -10.78
C HIS A 36 8.17 -11.95 -11.92
N LYS A 37 7.30 -12.70 -12.60
CA LYS A 37 6.43 -12.26 -13.70
C LYS A 37 5.09 -12.97 -13.58
N GLU A 38 4.06 -12.38 -14.17
CA GLU A 38 2.76 -13.03 -14.29
C GLU A 38 2.93 -14.41 -14.91
N ARG A 39 2.37 -15.43 -14.24
CA ARG A 39 2.38 -16.79 -14.76
C ARG A 39 1.09 -17.48 -14.42
N THR A 40 0.66 -18.35 -15.32
CA THR A 40 -0.44 -19.27 -15.06
C THR A 40 0.11 -20.52 -14.42
N ALA A 41 -0.41 -20.87 -13.25
CA ALA A 41 -0.11 -22.11 -12.57
C ALA A 41 -1.32 -23.04 -12.66
N PHE A 42 -1.06 -24.31 -12.96
CA PHE A 42 -2.08 -25.35 -12.98
C PHE A 42 -2.14 -26.02 -11.61
N ILE A 43 -3.33 -26.06 -11.01
CA ILE A 43 -3.58 -26.74 -9.73
C ILE A 43 -4.68 -27.76 -9.98
N GLY A 44 -4.27 -29.01 -10.26
CA GLY A 44 -5.20 -30.01 -10.80
C GLY A 44 -5.72 -29.59 -12.17
N ALA A 45 -7.04 -29.55 -12.34
CA ALA A 45 -7.70 -29.12 -13.59
C ALA A 45 -7.96 -27.60 -13.68
N GLN A 46 -7.61 -26.83 -12.66
CA GLN A 46 -7.91 -25.40 -12.59
C GLN A 46 -6.68 -24.55 -12.90
N GLN A 47 -6.86 -23.51 -13.72
CA GLN A 47 -5.84 -22.55 -14.08
C GLN A 47 -5.95 -21.32 -13.17
N GLU A 48 -4.85 -20.97 -12.51
CA GLU A 48 -4.77 -19.81 -11.63
C GLU A 48 -3.73 -18.83 -12.16
N GLY A 49 -4.13 -17.58 -12.36
CA GLY A 49 -3.23 -16.49 -12.69
C GLY A 49 -2.52 -16.00 -11.44
N LEU A 50 -1.18 -16.08 -11.41
CA LEU A 50 -0.36 -15.56 -10.34
C LEU A 50 0.29 -14.25 -10.78
N LEU A 51 0.07 -13.19 -10.02
CA LEU A 51 0.74 -11.91 -10.21
C LEU A 51 2.19 -11.97 -9.67
N PRO A 52 3.08 -11.04 -10.07
CA PRO A 52 4.41 -10.95 -9.48
C PRO A 52 4.32 -10.81 -7.96
N GLY A 53 5.13 -11.59 -7.24
CA GLY A 53 5.13 -11.60 -5.78
C GLY A 53 4.13 -12.57 -5.16
N GLU A 54 3.35 -13.28 -5.97
CA GLU A 54 2.41 -14.29 -5.51
C GLU A 54 2.93 -15.70 -5.71
N PHE A 55 2.56 -16.62 -4.83
CA PHE A 55 2.82 -18.04 -5.02
C PHE A 55 1.78 -18.91 -4.32
N ILE A 56 1.63 -20.12 -4.84
CA ILE A 56 0.77 -21.14 -4.26
C ILE A 56 1.47 -21.72 -3.04
N PHE A 57 0.76 -21.72 -1.93
CA PHE A 57 1.22 -22.16 -0.64
C PHE A 57 0.42 -23.36 -0.14
N GLY A 58 1.15 -24.42 0.20
CA GLY A 58 0.66 -25.57 0.94
C GLY A 58 1.52 -25.79 2.17
N ARG A 59 0.88 -25.94 3.34
CA ARG A 59 1.60 -26.02 4.63
C ARG A 59 2.49 -27.27 4.73
N LYS A 60 1.99 -28.41 4.27
CA LYS A 60 2.72 -29.68 4.22
C LYS A 60 3.92 -29.59 3.27
N ALA A 61 3.71 -29.12 2.04
CA ALA A 61 4.79 -28.90 1.08
C ALA A 61 5.85 -27.94 1.61
N ALA A 62 5.45 -26.83 2.26
CA ALA A 62 6.39 -25.92 2.89
C ALA A 62 7.17 -26.58 4.05
N SER A 63 6.55 -27.48 4.81
CA SER A 63 7.22 -28.25 5.87
C SER A 63 8.27 -29.19 5.30
N GLU A 64 7.95 -29.87 4.20
CA GLU A 64 8.87 -30.78 3.49
C GLU A 64 10.06 -30.02 2.89
N GLU A 65 9.81 -28.88 2.23
CA GLU A 65 10.85 -28.09 1.58
C GLU A 65 11.78 -27.35 2.56
N THR A 66 11.24 -26.86 3.68
CA THR A 66 12.00 -26.03 4.64
C THR A 66 12.53 -26.81 5.84
N GLY A 67 12.03 -28.03 6.09
CA GLY A 67 12.31 -28.80 7.30
C GLY A 67 11.70 -28.20 8.58
N ILE A 68 10.90 -27.14 8.48
CA ILE A 68 10.23 -26.50 9.61
C ILE A 68 8.89 -27.19 9.85
N SER A 69 8.57 -27.57 11.09
CA SER A 69 7.29 -28.23 11.39
C SER A 69 6.07 -27.40 10.97
N GLU A 70 5.00 -28.07 10.52
CA GLU A 70 3.76 -27.41 10.10
C GLU A 70 3.17 -26.45 11.15
N GLN A 71 3.28 -26.82 12.43
CA GLN A 71 2.84 -25.97 13.55
C GLN A 71 3.67 -24.69 13.64
N SER A 72 4.99 -24.81 13.49
CA SER A 72 5.90 -23.66 13.46
C SER A 72 5.59 -22.77 12.26
N ILE A 73 5.43 -23.34 11.05
CA ILE A 73 5.06 -22.61 9.84
C ILE A 73 3.77 -21.80 10.05
N ARG A 74 2.75 -22.39 10.67
CA ARG A 74 1.50 -21.67 10.99
C ARG A 74 1.76 -20.46 11.88
N THR A 75 2.65 -20.58 12.87
CA THR A 75 3.06 -19.47 13.75
C THR A 75 3.85 -18.41 12.98
N LEU A 76 4.80 -18.80 12.14
CA LEU A 76 5.59 -17.88 11.32
C LEU A 76 4.72 -17.06 10.37
N ILE A 77 3.73 -17.71 9.73
CA ILE A 77 2.75 -17.02 8.89
C ILE A 77 1.95 -15.98 9.67
N LYS A 78 1.51 -16.30 10.89
CA LYS A 78 0.80 -15.33 11.74
C LYS A 78 1.69 -14.12 12.06
N ILE A 79 2.96 -14.35 12.36
CA ILE A 79 3.94 -13.27 12.62
C ILE A 79 4.14 -12.40 11.39
N LEU A 80 4.34 -13.00 10.21
CA LEU A 80 4.55 -12.27 8.96
C LEU A 80 3.31 -11.50 8.50
N LYS A 81 2.11 -12.07 8.70
CA LYS A 81 0.83 -11.38 8.44
C LYS A 81 0.65 -10.19 9.38
N LYS A 82 0.94 -10.35 10.67
CA LYS A 82 0.88 -9.25 11.67
C LYS A 82 1.88 -8.14 11.34
N SER A 83 3.06 -8.50 10.86
CA SER A 83 4.12 -7.56 10.46
C SER A 83 3.86 -6.91 9.09
N LYS A 84 2.78 -7.30 8.39
CA LYS A 84 2.41 -6.86 7.03
C LYS A 84 3.48 -7.16 5.98
N ASN A 85 4.22 -8.25 6.16
CA ASN A 85 5.20 -8.73 5.18
C ASN A 85 4.54 -9.54 4.06
N LEU A 86 3.46 -10.25 4.37
CA LEU A 86 2.69 -11.04 3.40
C LEU A 86 1.19 -11.02 3.70
N THR A 87 0.39 -11.32 2.68
CA THR A 87 -1.04 -11.62 2.79
C THR A 87 -1.31 -13.05 2.34
N ILE A 88 -2.45 -13.61 2.78
CA ILE A 88 -2.89 -14.96 2.42
C ILE A 88 -4.35 -14.90 1.98
N LYS A 89 -4.62 -15.46 0.80
CA LYS A 89 -5.96 -15.81 0.33
C LYS A 89 -6.10 -17.32 0.38
N SER A 90 -6.99 -17.82 1.23
CA SER A 90 -7.23 -19.26 1.35
C SER A 90 -8.38 -19.69 0.45
N THR A 91 -8.20 -20.80 -0.25
CA THR A 91 -9.23 -21.50 -1.03
C THR A 91 -9.50 -22.85 -0.39
N ASN A 92 -10.48 -23.61 -0.91
CA ASN A 92 -10.80 -24.94 -0.39
C ASN A 92 -9.66 -25.96 -0.54
N LYS A 93 -8.71 -25.74 -1.45
CA LYS A 93 -7.65 -26.72 -1.77
C LYS A 93 -6.24 -26.22 -1.47
N TYR A 94 -6.00 -24.92 -1.60
CA TYR A 94 -4.68 -24.33 -1.44
C TYR A 94 -4.79 -22.92 -0.83
N SER A 95 -3.67 -22.25 -0.63
CA SER A 95 -3.66 -20.83 -0.32
C SER A 95 -2.73 -20.10 -1.26
N ILE A 96 -3.01 -18.84 -1.56
CA ILE A 96 -2.10 -17.96 -2.29
C ILE A 96 -1.49 -17.03 -1.27
N ILE A 97 -0.16 -17.03 -1.18
CA ILE A 97 0.59 -16.01 -0.45
C ILE A 97 0.95 -14.90 -1.43
N SER A 98 0.67 -13.66 -1.07
CA SER A 98 1.14 -12.48 -1.79
C SER A 98 2.15 -11.73 -0.92
N ILE A 99 3.34 -11.47 -1.45
CA ILE A 99 4.38 -10.70 -0.77
C ILE A 99 4.03 -9.21 -0.88
N VAL A 100 3.85 -8.56 0.27
CA VAL A 100 3.51 -7.13 0.30
C VAL A 100 4.75 -6.33 -0.13
N ASN A 101 4.56 -5.30 -0.96
CA ASN A 101 5.63 -4.46 -1.51
C ASN A 101 6.59 -5.20 -2.47
N TRP A 102 6.16 -6.28 -3.12
CA TRP A 102 6.99 -7.02 -4.08
C TRP A 102 7.57 -6.13 -5.19
N ASP A 103 6.76 -5.25 -5.79
CA ASP A 103 7.20 -4.34 -6.86
C ASP A 103 8.28 -3.35 -6.41
N ILE A 104 8.31 -3.04 -5.11
CA ILE A 104 9.34 -2.19 -4.49
C ILE A 104 10.62 -3.00 -4.29
N TYR A 105 10.50 -4.28 -3.94
CA TYR A 105 11.63 -5.15 -3.67
C TYR A 105 12.29 -5.73 -4.94
N GLN A 106 11.51 -6.00 -5.99
CA GLN A 106 11.96 -6.58 -7.25
C GLN A 106 11.56 -5.69 -8.45
N PRO A 107 12.05 -4.44 -8.53
CA PRO A 107 11.81 -3.64 -9.71
C PRO A 107 12.34 -4.38 -10.95
N GLN A 108 11.52 -4.49 -11.99
CA GLN A 108 11.97 -4.99 -13.29
C GLN A 108 13.12 -4.08 -13.73
N GLU A 109 14.32 -4.63 -13.87
CA GLU A 109 15.41 -3.92 -14.53
C GLU A 109 15.02 -3.81 -16.00
N GLU A 110 14.58 -2.62 -16.42
CA GLU A 110 14.56 -2.27 -17.83
C GLU A 110 15.98 -2.51 -18.37
N LYS A 111 16.08 -3.40 -19.36
CA LYS A 111 17.32 -3.68 -20.06
C LYS A 111 17.83 -2.38 -20.70
N SER A 112 18.67 -1.65 -19.97
CA SER A 112 19.61 -0.72 -20.56
C SER A 112 20.77 -1.56 -21.05
N THR A 113 20.79 -1.78 -22.36
CA THR A 113 21.83 -2.51 -23.08
C THR A 113 23.21 -2.03 -22.65
N SER A 114 24.05 -2.98 -22.26
CA SER A 114 25.46 -2.77 -21.98
C SER A 114 26.15 -2.07 -23.15
N LYS A 115 26.87 -0.99 -22.87
CA LYS A 115 28.15 -0.73 -23.54
C LYS A 115 29.25 -0.86 -22.51
N SER A 116 29.94 -1.98 -22.61
CA SER A 116 31.27 -2.20 -22.07
C SER A 116 32.16 -1.00 -22.44
N THR A 117 32.83 -0.40 -21.46
CA THR A 117 34.10 0.28 -21.72
C THR A 117 35.06 -0.10 -20.62
N THR A 118 36.00 -0.95 -21.02
CA THR A 118 37.27 -1.27 -20.35
C THR A 118 37.95 0.01 -19.85
N ILE A 119 37.95 0.24 -18.53
CA ILE A 119 39.02 1.00 -17.85
C ILE A 119 39.20 0.38 -16.46
N GLN A 120 40.24 -0.44 -16.29
CA GLN A 120 40.98 -0.49 -15.02
C GLN A 120 41.93 0.73 -14.99
N PRO A 121 42.17 1.33 -13.82
CA PRO A 121 43.44 1.00 -13.18
C PRO A 121 43.37 0.84 -11.64
N ALA A 122 44.51 0.35 -11.16
CA ALA A 122 44.88 -0.18 -9.86
C ALA A 122 44.71 0.72 -8.61
N SER A 123 44.60 0.02 -7.48
CA SER A 123 45.25 0.27 -6.17
C SER A 123 45.60 1.71 -5.79
N ASN A 124 44.79 2.32 -4.92
CA ASN A 124 45.24 2.75 -3.58
C ASN A 124 44.06 3.29 -2.74
N GLN A 125 44.18 3.08 -1.44
CA GLN A 125 43.32 3.58 -0.36
C GLN A 125 43.10 5.10 -0.44
N GLN A 126 41.91 5.61 -0.13
CA GLN A 126 41.60 6.22 1.19
C GLN A 126 40.13 6.69 1.29
N VAL A 127 39.78 7.02 2.53
CA VAL A 127 38.46 7.18 3.15
C VAL A 127 37.91 8.62 3.02
N THR A 128 36.59 8.73 3.17
CA THR A 128 35.74 9.92 3.46
C THR A 128 35.59 11.03 2.41
N THR A 129 34.36 11.22 1.94
CA THR A 129 33.55 12.42 2.28
C THR A 129 32.13 12.30 1.74
N ASP A 130 31.20 12.79 2.56
CA ASP A 130 29.75 12.82 2.37
C ASP A 130 29.28 13.33 1.01
N LYS A 131 28.47 12.51 0.33
CA LYS A 131 27.39 12.99 -0.52
C LYS A 131 26.12 12.22 -0.21
N ASN A 132 25.34 12.79 0.73
CA ASN A 132 23.94 12.46 0.97
C ASN A 132 23.13 12.69 -0.31
N VAL A 133 23.13 11.69 -1.21
CA VAL A 133 22.11 11.60 -2.25
C VAL A 133 20.85 11.08 -1.55
N ARG A 134 19.97 12.01 -1.18
CA ARG A 134 18.58 11.73 -0.79
C ARG A 134 17.97 10.82 -1.84
N ILE A 135 17.92 9.52 -1.55
CA ILE A 135 17.11 8.56 -2.29
C ILE A 135 15.66 8.98 -2.03
N LYS A 136 15.02 9.63 -3.00
CA LYS A 136 13.58 9.91 -2.98
C LYS A 136 12.88 8.57 -2.77
N GLU A 137 12.28 8.40 -1.59
CA GLU A 137 11.45 7.25 -1.24
C GLU A 137 10.38 7.07 -2.34
N LYS A 138 10.42 5.93 -3.05
CA LYS A 138 9.37 5.61 -4.04
C LYS A 138 8.05 5.48 -3.29
N ASN A 139 7.12 6.32 -3.71
CA ASN A 139 5.92 6.61 -2.97
C ASN A 139 4.92 5.45 -3.03
N ILE A 140 4.59 4.85 -1.88
CA ILE A 140 3.58 3.78 -1.75
C ILE A 140 2.16 4.35 -1.93
N TYR A 141 2.04 5.68 -1.93
CA TYR A 141 0.78 6.37 -2.02
C TYR A 141 0.48 6.80 -3.46
N THR A 142 -0.79 6.73 -3.84
CA THR A 142 -1.22 7.24 -5.14
C THR A 142 -0.97 8.75 -5.22
N SER A 143 -0.64 9.25 -6.41
CA SER A 143 -0.42 10.69 -6.65
C SER A 143 -1.60 11.52 -6.16
N ASP A 144 -2.82 11.02 -6.33
CA ASP A 144 -4.03 11.68 -5.84
C ASP A 144 -4.08 11.81 -4.31
N PHE A 145 -3.73 10.73 -3.60
CA PHE A 145 -3.69 10.79 -2.14
C PHE A 145 -2.58 11.71 -1.65
N GLU A 146 -1.45 11.76 -2.35
CA GLU A 146 -0.34 12.65 -2.01
C GLU A 146 -0.75 14.12 -2.01
N ILE A 147 -1.42 14.53 -3.09
CA ILE A 147 -1.91 15.91 -3.26
C ILE A 147 -2.89 16.25 -2.13
N PHE A 148 -3.83 15.36 -1.83
CA PHE A 148 -4.73 15.54 -0.69
C PHE A 148 -3.98 15.61 0.65
N TRP A 149 -3.05 14.68 0.87
CA TRP A 149 -2.31 14.55 2.12
C TRP A 149 -1.39 15.74 2.39
N GLU A 150 -0.84 16.34 1.34
CA GLU A 150 0.00 17.53 1.45
C GLU A 150 -0.78 18.71 2.05
N VAL A 151 -2.01 18.92 1.57
CA VAL A 151 -2.87 20.07 1.92
C VAL A 151 -3.59 19.89 3.27
N TYR A 152 -3.77 18.67 3.76
CA TYR A 152 -4.58 18.44 4.96
C TYR A 152 -3.89 18.86 6.28
N PRO A 153 -4.46 19.75 7.11
CA PRO A 153 -3.75 20.31 8.28
C PRO A 153 -3.53 19.32 9.45
N ASN A 154 -4.53 18.50 9.82
CA ASN A 154 -4.41 17.57 10.95
C ASN A 154 -4.07 16.14 10.50
N LYS A 155 -2.78 15.79 10.59
CA LYS A 155 -2.18 14.53 10.12
C LYS A 155 -1.92 13.50 11.24
N SER A 156 -2.42 13.74 12.45
CA SER A 156 -2.13 12.93 13.65
C SER A 156 -2.58 11.47 13.56
N CYS A 157 -3.47 11.12 12.61
CA CYS A 157 -3.87 9.73 12.34
C CYS A 157 -2.77 8.87 11.70
N GLY A 158 -1.72 9.52 11.16
CA GLY A 158 -0.66 8.87 10.40
C GLY A 158 -1.05 8.58 8.94
N LYS A 159 -0.10 8.78 8.02
CA LYS A 159 -0.31 8.70 6.56
C LYS A 159 -0.85 7.35 6.09
N SER A 160 -0.40 6.24 6.69
CA SER A 160 -0.87 4.89 6.35
C SER A 160 -2.34 4.64 6.71
N ASN A 161 -2.84 5.20 7.82
CA ASN A 161 -4.24 5.01 8.22
C ASN A 161 -5.17 5.84 7.35
N ALA A 162 -4.79 7.10 7.07
CA ALA A 162 -5.51 7.94 6.12
C ALA A 162 -5.56 7.30 4.72
N PHE A 163 -4.47 6.69 4.27
CA PHE A 163 -4.43 6.01 2.97
C PHE A 163 -5.34 4.77 2.91
N LYS A 164 -5.48 4.02 4.01
CA LYS A 164 -6.45 2.91 4.06
C LYS A 164 -7.87 3.41 3.89
N ASP A 165 -8.24 4.49 4.58
CA ASP A 165 -9.58 5.06 4.47
C ASP A 165 -9.80 5.71 3.10
N TRP A 166 -8.77 6.34 2.52
CA TRP A 166 -8.77 6.80 1.14
C TRP A 166 -9.08 5.68 0.14
N ASN A 167 -8.43 4.52 0.29
CA ASN A 167 -8.65 3.37 -0.61
C ASN A 167 -10.02 2.72 -0.43
N LYS A 168 -10.62 2.76 0.77
CA LYS A 168 -12.00 2.29 0.99
C LYS A 168 -13.03 3.12 0.22
N LEU A 169 -12.70 4.38 -0.07
CA LEU A 169 -13.59 5.32 -0.77
C LEU A 169 -13.43 5.28 -2.28
N ASN A 170 -12.65 4.34 -2.82
CA ASN A 170 -12.44 4.22 -4.26
C ASN A 170 -13.78 4.00 -4.98
N GLY A 171 -14.13 4.92 -5.89
CA GLY A 171 -15.42 4.95 -6.60
C GLY A 171 -16.56 5.72 -5.91
N SER A 172 -16.46 6.08 -4.62
CA SER A 172 -17.48 6.89 -3.91
C SER A 172 -17.05 8.33 -3.64
N LYS A 173 -15.74 8.63 -3.71
CA LYS A 173 -15.22 9.98 -3.50
C LYS A 173 -15.22 10.78 -4.82
N PRO A 174 -15.46 12.10 -4.77
CA PRO A 174 -15.27 12.97 -5.92
C PRO A 174 -13.80 13.05 -6.35
N GLU A 175 -13.55 13.75 -7.46
CA GLU A 175 -12.19 13.99 -7.96
C GLU A 175 -11.29 14.65 -6.90
N THR A 176 -9.99 14.35 -6.98
CA THR A 176 -9.00 14.83 -6.02
C THR A 176 -8.96 16.36 -5.96
N SER A 177 -9.11 17.04 -7.10
CA SER A 177 -9.23 18.50 -7.22
C SER A 177 -10.34 19.05 -6.31
N VAL A 178 -11.53 18.45 -6.39
CA VAL A 178 -12.70 18.81 -5.61
C VAL A 178 -12.47 18.62 -4.10
N LEU A 179 -11.81 17.53 -3.72
CA LEU A 179 -11.46 17.27 -2.32
C LEU A 179 -10.45 18.29 -1.77
N VAL A 180 -9.44 18.63 -2.56
CA VAL A 180 -8.42 19.63 -2.20
C VAL A 180 -9.07 21.00 -2.01
N ASP A 181 -9.98 21.40 -2.90
CA ASP A 181 -10.69 22.67 -2.79
C ASP A 181 -11.61 22.70 -1.57
N ALA A 182 -12.30 21.59 -1.27
CA ALA A 182 -13.10 21.48 -0.06
C ALA A 182 -12.26 21.66 1.21
N VAL A 183 -11.08 21.05 1.28
CA VAL A 183 -10.14 21.21 2.39
C VAL A 183 -9.64 22.66 2.50
N LYS A 184 -9.25 23.29 1.38
CA LYS A 184 -8.80 24.69 1.38
C LYS A 184 -9.88 25.63 1.89
N LYS A 185 -11.13 25.49 1.42
CA LYS A 185 -12.27 26.28 1.89
C LYS A 185 -12.53 26.08 3.38
N GLN A 186 -12.53 24.83 3.85
CA GLN A 186 -12.75 24.54 5.27
C GLN A 186 -11.61 25.06 6.16
N THR A 187 -10.37 25.06 5.67
CA THR A 187 -9.22 25.62 6.39
C THR A 187 -9.33 27.14 6.58
N GLN A 188 -10.05 27.83 5.69
CA GLN A 188 -10.35 29.26 5.81
C GLN A 188 -11.61 29.55 6.64
N SER A 189 -12.36 28.52 7.05
CA SER A 189 -13.59 28.72 7.83
C SER A 189 -13.29 29.14 9.26
N ALA A 190 -14.16 30.00 9.83
CA ALA A 190 -14.06 30.44 11.22
C ALA A 190 -14.00 29.25 12.20
N ALA A 191 -14.67 28.14 11.89
CA ALA A 191 -14.67 26.94 12.71
C ALA A 191 -13.29 26.25 12.81
N TRP A 192 -12.50 26.24 11.72
CA TRP A 192 -11.16 25.63 11.72
C TRP A 192 -10.06 26.63 12.12
N GLN A 193 -10.33 27.93 12.08
CA GLN A 193 -9.41 28.94 12.61
C GLN A 193 -9.59 29.16 14.12
N LYS A 194 -10.75 28.80 14.67
CA LYS A 194 -11.03 28.90 16.11
C LYS A 194 -10.01 28.11 16.93
N GLU A 195 -9.57 28.72 18.04
CA GLU A 195 -8.66 28.10 19.02
C GLU A 195 -7.43 27.49 18.32
N ASN A 196 -6.84 28.22 17.37
CA ASN A 196 -5.65 27.81 16.61
C ASN A 196 -5.77 26.43 15.94
N GLY A 197 -6.96 26.06 15.46
CA GLY A 197 -7.17 24.79 14.76
C GLY A 197 -7.42 23.59 15.66
N GLN A 198 -7.76 23.80 16.93
CA GLN A 198 -8.10 22.74 17.88
C GLN A 198 -9.26 21.84 17.41
N PHE A 199 -10.16 22.35 16.58
CA PHE A 199 -11.34 21.61 16.07
C PHE A 199 -11.16 21.04 14.65
N ILE A 200 -9.96 21.09 14.09
CA ILE A 200 -9.69 20.48 12.79
C ILE A 200 -9.80 18.95 12.93
N PRO A 201 -10.74 18.28 12.26
CA PRO A 201 -10.88 16.84 12.34
C PRO A 201 -9.63 16.15 11.80
N MET A 202 -9.38 14.91 12.24
CA MET A 202 -8.32 14.09 11.66
C MET A 202 -8.67 13.74 10.20
N ALA A 203 -7.66 13.58 9.34
CA ALA A 203 -7.87 13.21 7.94
C ALA A 203 -8.74 11.95 7.78
N THR A 204 -8.54 10.93 8.63
CA THR A 204 -9.38 9.72 8.66
C THR A 204 -10.83 10.02 8.99
N THR A 205 -11.10 10.87 9.99
CA THR A 205 -12.46 11.26 10.39
C THR A 205 -13.14 12.03 9.27
N TRP A 206 -12.42 12.94 8.62
CA TRP A 206 -12.92 13.74 7.51
C TRP A 206 -13.25 12.89 6.28
N LEU A 207 -12.39 11.93 5.96
CA LEU A 207 -12.61 10.97 4.88
C LEU A 207 -13.81 10.06 5.15
N ASN A 208 -13.85 9.42 6.31
CA ASN A 208 -14.89 8.45 6.66
C ASN A 208 -16.28 9.10 6.78
N GLN A 209 -16.35 10.35 7.24
CA GLN A 209 -17.61 11.10 7.37
C GLN A 209 -17.97 11.91 6.11
N LYS A 210 -17.27 11.71 5.00
CA LYS A 210 -17.52 12.39 3.72
C LYS A 210 -17.70 13.90 3.85
N ARG A 211 -16.87 14.55 4.67
CA ARG A 211 -17.06 15.96 5.05
C ARG A 211 -16.88 16.97 3.90
N TRP A 212 -16.54 16.50 2.70
CA TRP A 212 -16.62 17.28 1.48
C TRP A 212 -18.07 17.54 1.03
N ASP A 213 -19.02 16.65 1.34
CA ASP A 213 -20.42 16.78 0.90
C ASP A 213 -21.05 18.11 1.37
N ALA A 214 -20.76 18.50 2.62
CA ALA A 214 -21.21 19.78 3.18
C ALA A 214 -20.67 21.02 2.43
N VAL A 215 -19.51 20.91 1.77
CA VAL A 215 -18.93 22.00 0.97
C VAL A 215 -19.46 21.98 -0.47
N LEU A 216 -19.81 20.80 -0.98
CA LEU A 216 -20.39 20.64 -2.32
C LEU A 216 -21.86 21.08 -2.35
N ASP A 217 -22.62 20.83 -1.28
CA ASP A 217 -24.00 21.30 -1.18
C ASP A 217 -24.11 22.83 -1.10
N GLN A 218 -23.06 23.52 -0.61
CA GLN A 218 -22.99 24.99 -0.62
C GLN A 218 -22.69 25.58 -2.01
N GLN A 219 -22.28 24.76 -2.99
CA GLN A 219 -22.03 25.19 -4.38
C GLN A 219 -23.18 24.88 -5.34
N LYS A 220 -24.23 24.19 -4.87
CA LYS A 220 -25.50 24.13 -5.60
C LYS A 220 -26.20 25.47 -5.43
N THR A 221 -26.05 26.35 -6.41
CA THR A 221 -26.85 27.58 -6.54
C THR A 221 -28.35 27.23 -6.37
N PRO A 222 -29.20 28.10 -5.78
CA PRO A 222 -30.63 27.82 -5.52
C PRO A 222 -31.48 27.39 -6.74
N ALA A 223 -30.94 27.44 -7.95
CA ALA A 223 -31.63 27.12 -9.20
C ALA A 223 -31.88 25.61 -9.45
N GLN A 224 -31.37 24.69 -8.62
CA GLN A 224 -31.58 23.24 -8.80
C GLN A 224 -32.31 22.53 -7.65
N GLN A 225 -32.82 23.26 -6.64
CA GLN A 225 -33.62 22.66 -5.56
C GLN A 225 -35.14 22.59 -5.85
N THR A 226 -35.63 23.14 -6.96
CA THR A 226 -37.07 23.12 -7.28
C THR A 226 -37.47 21.98 -8.22
N GLN A 227 -37.17 20.73 -7.88
CA GLN A 227 -37.88 19.57 -8.45
C GLN A 227 -38.02 18.47 -7.38
N GLN A 228 -38.65 18.81 -6.26
CA GLN A 228 -39.31 17.86 -5.35
C GLN A 228 -40.11 18.66 -4.31
N ALA A 229 -41.11 19.42 -4.77
CA ALA A 229 -42.19 19.86 -3.89
C ALA A 229 -43.25 18.75 -3.86
N PRO A 230 -43.66 18.24 -2.69
CA PRO A 230 -44.81 17.34 -2.61
C PRO A 230 -46.06 18.13 -2.98
N ILE A 231 -46.85 17.57 -3.90
CA ILE A 231 -48.19 18.07 -4.23
C ILE A 231 -49.06 17.91 -2.99
N TYR A 232 -49.31 19.00 -2.26
CA TYR A 232 -50.39 19.02 -1.28
C TYR A 232 -51.71 19.16 -2.04
N LYS A 233 -52.53 18.11 -1.97
CA LYS A 233 -53.92 18.15 -2.40
C LYS A 233 -54.67 19.12 -1.49
N GLU A 234 -55.21 20.19 -2.07
CA GLU A 234 -56.23 21.00 -1.41
C GLU A 234 -57.46 20.14 -1.18
N PHE A 235 -57.75 19.84 0.09
CA PHE A 235 -59.09 19.45 0.52
C PHE A 235 -59.90 20.74 0.63
N LYS A 236 -60.87 20.91 -0.28
CA LYS A 236 -62.01 21.82 -0.06
C LYS A 236 -63.13 21.04 0.62
N ASN A 237 -63.68 21.67 1.66
CA ASN A 237 -64.91 21.29 2.36
C ASN A 237 -66.11 21.18 1.41
#